data_AF-A0A437SVQ4-F1
#
_entry.id   AF-A0A437SVQ4-F1
#
_cell.length_a   1.000
_cell.length_b   1.000
_cell.length_c   1.000
_cell.angle_alpha   90.00
_cell.angle_beta   90.00
_cell.angle_gamma   90.00
#
_symmetry.space_group_name_H-M   'P 1'
#
loop_
_entity.id
_entity.type
_entity.pdbx_description
1 polymer ?
#
loop_
_entity_poly.entity_id
_entity_poly.type
_entity_poly.pdbx_seq_one_letter_code
_entity_poly.pdbx_strand_id
1 'polypeptide(L)'
;MRKILGKIGSEDRHTFQADFGKYGYKRYHDSMRGELYSPTMVVRNLIMVDDPEHPQIIADHLWLNLTKGFADLGLLQEGDRLQFNGRVSEYSKGFINKDKKDYELSYPTKIQLLNERETKAIPEEHAAIIGMIMNLNYKFYDKMGRPLVPYFMDAFVKWQDQQEKPLPIECHKGNDFESDIKYDVLDYETEKAELEKKQNLVKEKQAQLQKAGVELLKKHDDLVEELVKIGKQAKEDKANSNSEYCYISNSKLAKALEKYGLDKDVQPKIKQALASDWFHEQFSGSNKQELSPLEALAQKFNQK
;
A
#
# COMPACT_ATOMS: atom_id res chain seq x y z
N MET A 1 -14.32 14.84 -4.14
CA MET A 1 -13.45 16.03 -4.02
C MET A 1 -11.94 15.75 -3.94
N ARG A 2 -11.41 14.57 -4.33
CA ARG A 2 -9.95 14.28 -4.29
C ARG A 2 -9.24 14.29 -5.65
N LYS A 3 -9.94 14.70 -6.72
CA LYS A 3 -9.39 14.73 -8.09
C LYS A 3 -8.29 15.78 -8.28
N ILE A 4 -8.25 16.81 -7.44
CA ILE A 4 -7.27 17.92 -7.52
C ILE A 4 -5.89 17.42 -7.06
N LEU A 5 -5.82 16.64 -5.98
CA LEU A 5 -4.59 16.00 -5.51
C LEU A 5 -3.88 15.21 -6.63
N GLY A 6 -4.64 14.45 -7.43
CA GLY A 6 -4.06 13.69 -8.54
C GLY A 6 -3.46 14.50 -9.68
N LYS A 7 -3.74 15.81 -9.76
CA LYS A 7 -3.15 16.71 -10.77
C LYS A 7 -1.84 17.35 -10.31
N ILE A 8 -1.59 17.38 -9.00
CA ILE A 8 -0.40 18.00 -8.40
C ILE A 8 0.83 17.10 -8.58
N GLY A 9 0.65 15.78 -8.37
CA GLY A 9 1.75 14.81 -8.49
C GLY A 9 2.63 14.72 -7.23
N SER A 10 3.61 13.81 -7.26
CA SER A 10 4.43 13.42 -6.10
C SER A 10 5.82 14.05 -6.04
N GLU A 11 6.24 14.73 -7.10
CA GLU A 11 7.60 15.24 -7.24
C GLU A 11 7.84 16.45 -6.34
N ASP A 12 6.89 17.38 -6.35
CA ASP A 12 7.02 18.67 -5.69
C ASP A 12 6.46 18.67 -4.27
N ARG A 13 7.11 19.48 -3.43
CA ARG A 13 6.68 19.73 -2.05
C ARG A 13 5.94 21.05 -2.01
N HIS A 14 4.68 20.98 -1.59
CA HIS A 14 3.76 22.11 -1.55
C HIS A 14 3.50 22.55 -0.11
N THR A 15 3.11 23.81 0.06
CA THR A 15 2.71 24.38 1.35
C THR A 15 1.20 24.32 1.49
N PHE A 16 0.73 23.70 2.56
CA PHE A 16 -0.68 23.53 2.86
C PHE A 16 -1.06 24.31 4.11
N GLN A 17 -2.29 24.81 4.13
CA GLN A 17 -2.95 25.28 5.34
C GLN A 17 -4.27 24.57 5.53
N ALA A 18 -4.62 24.29 6.78
CA ALA A 18 -5.88 23.63 7.12
C ALA A 18 -6.27 23.93 8.56
N ASP A 19 -7.54 23.73 8.88
CA ASP A 19 -8.06 23.88 10.24
C ASP A 19 -8.03 22.51 10.93
N PHE A 20 -7.53 22.46 12.16
CA PHE A 20 -7.56 21.27 12.97
C PHE A 20 -9.01 20.88 13.24
N GLY A 21 -9.36 19.63 12.95
CA GLY A 21 -10.68 19.08 13.22
C GLY A 21 -10.71 18.37 14.56
N LYS A 22 -10.01 17.25 14.67
CA LYS A 22 -9.92 16.45 15.89
C LYS A 22 -8.80 15.41 15.82
N TYR A 23 -8.40 14.90 16.98
CA TYR A 23 -7.57 13.70 17.06
C TYR A 23 -8.39 12.43 16.86
N GLY A 24 -7.73 11.37 16.37
CA GLY A 24 -8.31 10.03 16.27
C GLY A 24 -7.24 8.95 16.20
N TYR A 25 -7.62 7.69 16.11
CA TYR A 25 -6.67 6.61 15.88
C TYR A 25 -7.14 5.68 14.76
N LYS A 26 -6.17 5.08 14.08
CA LYS A 26 -6.37 3.96 13.16
C LYS A 26 -6.05 2.67 13.89
N ARG A 27 -6.93 1.68 13.74
CA ARG A 27 -6.69 0.29 14.14
C ARG A 27 -6.49 -0.55 12.88
N TYR A 28 -5.50 -1.41 12.86
CA TYR A 28 -5.26 -2.35 11.76
C TYR A 28 -4.57 -3.61 12.27
N HIS A 29 -4.85 -4.72 11.60
CA HIS A 29 -4.24 -6.00 11.92
C HIS A 29 -2.95 -6.19 11.13
N ASP A 30 -1.89 -6.59 11.82
CA ASP A 30 -0.64 -7.06 11.24
C ASP A 30 -0.47 -8.55 11.58
N SER A 31 -0.23 -9.39 10.57
CA SER A 31 -0.19 -10.84 10.74
C SER A 31 0.90 -11.34 11.68
N MET A 32 1.93 -10.53 11.98
CA MET A 32 3.01 -10.88 12.89
C MET A 32 2.88 -10.20 14.26
N ARG A 33 2.34 -8.98 14.29
CA ARG A 33 2.32 -8.13 15.49
C ARG A 33 0.94 -8.01 16.13
N GLY A 34 -0.09 -8.61 15.52
CA GLY A 34 -1.46 -8.54 15.97
C GLY A 34 -2.08 -7.18 15.72
N GLU A 35 -2.93 -6.73 16.65
CA GLU A 35 -3.65 -5.47 16.54
C GLU A 35 -2.74 -4.28 16.79
N LEU A 36 -2.54 -3.48 15.74
CA LEU A 36 -1.76 -2.26 15.81
C LEU A 36 -2.67 -1.03 15.81
N TYR A 37 -2.23 -0.03 16.56
CA TYR A 37 -2.89 1.25 16.69
C TYR A 37 -1.92 2.32 16.20
N SER A 38 -2.43 3.34 15.52
CA SER A 38 -1.62 4.49 15.10
C SER A 38 -2.37 5.79 15.31
N PRO A 39 -1.72 6.83 15.86
CA PRO A 39 -2.37 8.08 16.15
C PRO A 39 -2.56 8.88 14.85
N THR A 40 -3.71 9.54 14.74
CA THR A 40 -4.13 10.27 13.56
C THR A 40 -4.81 11.57 13.96
N MET A 41 -4.99 12.46 13.00
CA MET A 41 -5.76 13.68 13.16
C MET A 41 -6.55 13.96 11.90
N VAL A 42 -7.68 14.65 12.05
CA VAL A 42 -8.45 15.20 10.93
C VAL A 42 -8.11 16.66 10.81
N VAL A 43 -7.85 17.11 9.59
CA VAL A 43 -7.85 18.52 9.22
C VAL A 43 -9.04 18.80 8.30
N ARG A 44 -9.51 20.05 8.30
CA ARG A 44 -10.62 20.56 7.49
C ARG A 44 -10.18 21.77 6.69
N ASN A 45 -10.94 22.12 5.65
CA ASN A 45 -10.68 23.31 4.81
C ASN A 45 -9.23 23.35 4.30
N LEU A 46 -8.76 22.22 3.79
CA LEU A 46 -7.38 22.06 3.33
C LEU A 46 -7.19 22.84 2.02
N ILE A 47 -6.28 23.80 2.06
CA ILE A 47 -5.87 24.63 0.93
C ILE A 47 -4.36 24.52 0.70
N MET A 48 -3.95 24.68 -0.55
CA MET A 48 -2.56 24.83 -0.96
C MET A 48 -2.26 26.32 -1.20
N VAL A 49 -1.17 26.82 -0.65
CA VAL A 49 -0.83 28.26 -0.57
C VAL A 49 0.52 28.60 -1.18
N ASP A 50 0.98 27.83 -2.17
CA ASP A 50 2.23 28.15 -2.87
C ASP A 50 2.14 29.45 -3.68
N ASP A 51 0.94 29.78 -4.15
CA ASP A 51 0.55 31.12 -4.61
C ASP A 51 -0.39 31.74 -3.58
N PRO A 52 0.09 32.66 -2.71
CA PRO A 52 -0.72 33.30 -1.69
C PRO A 52 -1.88 34.14 -2.25
N GLU A 53 -1.78 34.63 -3.48
CA GLU A 53 -2.84 35.43 -4.12
C GLU A 53 -3.97 34.54 -4.67
N HIS A 54 -3.65 33.28 -5.00
CA HIS A 54 -4.60 32.31 -5.56
C HIS A 54 -4.54 30.95 -4.85
N PRO A 55 -4.96 30.88 -3.56
CA PRO A 55 -4.94 29.62 -2.82
C PRO A 55 -5.88 28.59 -3.46
N GLN A 56 -5.40 27.36 -3.60
CA GLN A 56 -6.17 26.28 -4.23
C GLN A 56 -6.84 25.40 -3.17
N ILE A 57 -8.16 25.23 -3.26
CA ILE A 57 -8.89 24.31 -2.40
C ILE A 57 -8.57 22.87 -2.79
N ILE A 58 -8.10 22.09 -1.82
CA ILE A 58 -7.64 20.71 -2.04
C ILE A 58 -8.70 19.71 -1.58
N ALA A 59 -9.21 19.86 -0.34
CA ALA A 59 -10.21 18.96 0.22
C ALA A 59 -10.94 19.58 1.43
N ASP A 60 -12.22 19.23 1.60
CA ASP A 60 -12.99 19.66 2.78
C ASP A 60 -12.46 19.07 4.08
N HIS A 61 -12.00 17.82 4.04
CA HIS A 61 -11.40 17.13 5.18
C HIS A 61 -10.40 16.06 4.74
N LEU A 62 -9.36 15.87 5.53
CA LEU A 62 -8.34 14.85 5.30
C LEU A 62 -7.87 14.26 6.64
N TRP A 63 -7.72 12.93 6.66
CA TRP A 63 -7.06 12.23 7.77
C TRP A 63 -5.56 12.21 7.53
N LEU A 64 -4.79 12.60 8.53
CA LEU A 64 -3.34 12.61 8.54
C LEU A 64 -2.84 11.74 9.70
N ASN A 65 -1.66 11.14 9.55
CA ASN A 65 -0.97 10.56 10.69
C ASN A 65 -0.53 11.69 11.65
N LEU A 66 -0.69 11.47 12.94
CA LEU A 66 -0.20 12.41 13.95
C LEU A 66 1.30 12.19 14.12
N THR A 67 2.08 12.77 13.20
CA THR A 67 3.54 12.70 13.23
C THR A 67 4.12 13.51 14.40
N LYS A 68 5.38 13.24 14.78
CA LYS A 68 6.07 13.98 15.84
C LYS A 68 5.94 15.50 15.69
N GLY A 69 6.17 16.05 14.50
CA GLY A 69 6.07 17.51 14.31
C GLY A 69 4.66 18.09 14.48
N PHE A 70 3.60 17.29 14.34
CA PHE A 70 2.24 17.73 14.71
C PHE A 70 2.02 17.60 16.23
N ALA A 71 2.58 16.57 16.86
CA ALA A 71 2.52 16.40 18.30
C ALA A 71 3.30 17.50 19.06
N ASP A 72 4.42 17.96 18.50
CA ASP A 72 5.24 19.04 19.05
C ASP A 72 4.51 20.39 19.10
N LEU A 73 3.41 20.55 18.33
CA LEU A 73 2.52 21.72 18.46
C LEU A 73 1.71 21.72 19.77
N GLY A 74 1.71 20.61 20.53
CA GLY A 74 0.92 20.45 21.73
C GLY A 74 -0.56 20.15 21.48
N LEU A 75 -1.38 20.39 22.50
CA LEU A 75 -2.81 20.10 22.49
C LEU A 75 -3.57 21.13 21.67
N LEU A 76 -3.95 20.71 20.45
CA LEU A 76 -4.72 21.50 19.49
C LEU A 76 -6.22 21.51 19.84
N GLN A 77 -6.88 22.61 19.49
CA GLN A 77 -8.33 22.77 19.57
C GLN A 77 -8.95 22.81 18.18
N GLU A 78 -10.20 22.33 18.07
CA GLU A 78 -10.95 22.40 16.81
C GLU A 78 -10.99 23.84 16.30
N GLY A 79 -10.58 24.05 15.05
CA GLY A 79 -10.44 25.37 14.43
C GLY A 79 -9.02 25.94 14.46
N ASP A 80 -8.07 25.33 15.17
CA ASP A 80 -6.66 25.76 15.13
C ASP A 80 -6.10 25.64 13.71
N ARG A 81 -5.64 26.75 13.14
CA ARG A 81 -5.08 26.89 11.81
C ARG A 81 -3.64 26.39 11.78
N LEU A 82 -3.40 25.36 10.99
CA LEU A 82 -2.10 24.74 10.81
C LEU A 82 -1.53 25.10 9.44
N GLN A 83 -0.20 25.24 9.38
CA GLN A 83 0.55 25.24 8.12
C GLN A 83 1.60 24.14 8.14
N PHE A 84 1.77 23.45 7.02
CA PHE A 84 2.78 22.41 6.86
C PHE A 84 3.11 22.19 5.39
N ASN A 85 4.32 21.70 5.13
CA ASN A 85 4.74 21.31 3.80
C ASN A 85 4.54 19.81 3.60
N GLY A 86 4.02 19.38 2.46
CA GLY A 86 3.79 17.97 2.17
C GLY A 86 3.95 17.63 0.69
N ARG A 87 3.92 16.34 0.37
CA ARG A 87 3.84 15.85 -1.01
C ARG A 87 2.49 15.18 -1.23
N VAL A 88 1.98 15.19 -2.45
CA VAL A 88 0.81 14.39 -2.78
C VAL A 88 1.28 13.00 -3.21
N SER A 89 0.81 11.96 -2.52
CA SER A 89 1.10 10.58 -2.89
C SER A 89 -0.17 9.86 -3.32
N GLU A 90 -0.03 8.98 -4.30
CA GLU A 90 -1.11 8.10 -4.74
C GLU A 90 -1.10 6.83 -3.89
N TYR A 91 -2.28 6.40 -3.41
CA TYR A 91 -2.45 5.11 -2.75
C TYR A 91 -3.62 4.33 -3.36
N SER A 92 -3.48 3.02 -3.43
CA SER A 92 -4.52 2.13 -3.95
C SER A 92 -5.49 1.75 -2.85
N LYS A 93 -6.79 2.00 -3.06
CA LYS A 93 -7.84 1.67 -2.09
C LYS A 93 -8.66 0.46 -2.54
N GLY A 94 -8.58 -0.64 -1.78
CA GLY A 94 -9.47 -1.81 -1.92
C GLY A 94 -8.72 -3.15 -1.86
N PHE A 95 -9.27 -4.11 -1.11
CA PHE A 95 -8.73 -5.48 -1.03
C PHE A 95 -9.08 -6.35 -2.26
N ILE A 96 -10.09 -5.96 -3.05
CA ILE A 96 -10.66 -6.82 -4.11
C ILE A 96 -10.53 -6.19 -5.51
N ASN A 97 -10.62 -4.86 -5.64
CA ASN A 97 -10.44 -4.16 -6.92
C ASN A 97 -9.31 -3.13 -6.78
N LYS A 98 -8.13 -3.44 -7.31
CA LYS A 98 -6.94 -2.56 -7.30
C LYS A 98 -7.07 -1.31 -8.20
N ASP A 99 -8.26 -1.07 -8.79
CA ASP A 99 -8.47 -0.06 -9.82
C ASP A 99 -8.93 1.31 -9.30
N LYS A 100 -9.07 1.50 -7.98
CA LYS A 100 -9.36 2.81 -7.38
C LYS A 100 -8.10 3.44 -6.78
N LYS A 101 -7.49 4.32 -7.56
CA LYS A 101 -6.45 5.27 -7.14
C LYS A 101 -7.09 6.37 -6.29
N ASP A 102 -6.52 6.59 -5.12
CA ASP A 102 -6.86 7.67 -4.19
C ASP A 102 -5.57 8.43 -3.85
N TYR A 103 -5.69 9.60 -3.23
CA TYR A 103 -4.52 10.45 -2.95
C TYR A 103 -4.46 10.83 -1.48
N GLU A 104 -3.24 10.88 -0.94
CA GLU A 104 -2.90 11.25 0.42
C GLU A 104 -1.85 12.36 0.43
N LEU A 105 -1.72 13.05 1.57
CA LEU A 105 -0.58 13.91 1.84
C LEU A 105 0.46 13.12 2.62
N SER A 106 1.67 13.05 2.08
CA SER A 106 2.79 12.32 2.65
C SER A 106 3.91 13.27 3.09
N TYR A 107 4.70 12.78 4.05
CA TYR A 107 5.90 13.45 4.57
C TYR A 107 5.67 14.90 5.01
N PRO A 108 4.75 15.17 5.95
CA PRO A 108 4.54 16.53 6.47
C PRO A 108 5.81 17.03 7.17
N THR A 109 6.25 18.25 6.85
CA THR A 109 7.39 18.94 7.47
C THR A 109 7.10 20.43 7.62
N LYS A 110 7.96 21.19 8.32
CA LYS A 110 7.77 22.64 8.58
C LYS A 110 6.38 22.94 9.16
N ILE A 111 5.97 22.09 10.10
CA ILE A 111 4.66 22.15 10.74
C ILE A 111 4.66 23.32 11.71
N GLN A 112 3.64 24.17 11.63
CA GLN A 112 3.46 25.32 12.51
C GLN A 112 1.98 25.56 12.80
N LEU A 113 1.71 26.05 14.00
CA LEU A 113 0.42 26.61 14.39
C LEU A 113 0.40 28.09 14.01
N LEU A 114 -0.59 28.53 13.24
CA LEU A 114 -0.74 29.93 12.84
C LEU A 114 -1.51 30.75 13.87
N ASN A 115 -2.26 30.13 14.77
CA ASN A 115 -2.89 30.85 15.88
C ASN A 115 -1.85 31.21 16.93
N GLU A 116 -1.84 32.47 17.35
CA GLU A 116 -1.05 32.93 18.49
C GLU A 116 -1.74 32.49 19.79
N ARG A 117 -1.43 31.28 20.24
CA ARG A 117 -1.89 30.73 21.52
C ARG A 117 -0.83 29.84 22.14
N GLU A 118 -0.80 29.82 23.46
CA GLU A 118 -0.01 28.84 24.21
C GLU A 118 -0.72 27.48 24.15
N THR A 119 0.01 26.44 23.76
CA THR A 119 -0.46 25.06 23.76
C THR A 119 0.19 24.27 24.89
N LYS A 120 -0.52 23.29 25.42
CA LYS A 120 0.03 22.38 26.43
C LYS A 120 0.71 21.21 25.73
N ALA A 121 1.91 20.83 26.18
CA ALA A 121 2.60 19.66 25.63
C ALA A 121 1.74 18.39 25.77
N ILE A 122 1.76 17.55 24.74
CA ILE A 122 1.10 16.23 24.75
C ILE A 122 2.16 15.13 24.92
N PRO A 123 1.77 13.87 25.21
CA PRO A 123 2.75 12.80 25.33
C PRO A 123 3.55 12.59 24.05
N GLU A 124 4.82 12.21 24.17
CA GLU A 124 5.64 11.75 23.02
C GLU A 124 5.52 10.24 22.80
N GLU A 125 5.27 9.49 23.88
CA GLU A 125 5.21 8.04 23.85
C GLU A 125 3.95 7.54 23.12
N HIS A 126 4.15 6.63 22.18
CA HIS A 126 3.08 6.13 21.30
C HIS A 126 1.87 5.63 22.09
N ALA A 127 2.09 4.85 23.14
CA ALA A 127 1.01 4.30 23.95
C ALA A 127 0.21 5.39 24.68
N ALA A 128 0.89 6.39 25.24
CA ALA A 128 0.25 7.49 25.95
C ALA A 128 -0.50 8.43 24.99
N ILE A 129 -0.01 8.65 23.77
CA ILE A 129 -0.73 9.40 22.73
C ILE A 129 -2.05 8.71 22.39
N ILE A 130 -2.04 7.39 22.14
CA ILE A 130 -3.27 6.65 21.84
C ILE A 130 -4.25 6.74 23.02
N GLY A 131 -3.77 6.60 24.25
CA GLY A 131 -4.56 6.76 25.46
C GLY A 131 -5.18 8.15 25.60
N MET A 132 -4.41 9.20 25.31
CA MET A 132 -4.91 10.58 25.28
C MET A 132 -6.08 10.72 24.29
N ILE A 133 -5.91 10.18 23.08
CA ILE A 133 -6.91 10.24 22.02
C ILE A 133 -8.18 9.48 22.39
N MET A 134 -8.04 8.31 23.03
CA MET A 134 -9.17 7.53 23.52
C MET A 134 -9.94 8.29 24.60
N ASN A 135 -9.24 8.93 25.55
CA ASN A 135 -9.87 9.74 26.60
C ASN A 135 -10.56 10.99 26.05
N LEU A 136 -9.92 11.74 25.14
CA LEU A 136 -10.52 12.90 24.47
C LEU A 136 -11.84 12.58 23.76
N ASN A 137 -11.92 11.37 23.19
CA ASN A 137 -13.08 10.93 22.42
C ASN A 137 -13.93 9.89 23.16
N TYR A 138 -13.76 9.72 24.47
CA TYR A 138 -14.29 8.59 25.25
C TYR A 138 -15.78 8.33 24.97
N LYS A 139 -16.63 9.35 25.19
CA LYS A 139 -18.08 9.24 24.98
C LYS A 139 -18.46 8.84 23.55
N PHE A 140 -17.72 9.34 22.56
CA PHE A 140 -17.95 9.01 21.16
C PHE A 140 -17.53 7.58 20.84
N TYR A 141 -16.39 7.12 21.36
CA TYR A 141 -15.89 5.78 21.13
C TYR A 141 -16.71 4.71 21.86
N ASP A 142 -17.06 4.95 23.12
CA ASP A 142 -17.95 4.09 23.89
C ASP A 142 -19.29 3.88 23.18
N LYS A 143 -19.95 4.97 22.78
CA LYS A 143 -21.22 4.93 22.05
C LYS A 143 -21.14 4.19 20.71
N MET A 144 -20.00 4.27 20.02
CA MET A 144 -19.80 3.65 18.71
C MET A 144 -19.23 2.22 18.80
N GLY A 145 -19.07 1.66 20.01
CA GLY A 145 -18.47 0.34 20.20
C GLY A 145 -17.01 0.28 19.72
N ARG A 146 -16.28 1.40 19.79
CA ARG A 146 -14.85 1.42 19.46
C ARG A 146 -14.04 0.96 20.68
N PRO A 147 -12.96 0.20 20.49
CA PRO A 147 -12.11 -0.24 21.59
C PRO A 147 -11.56 0.93 22.43
N LEU A 148 -11.65 0.81 23.74
CA LEU A 148 -11.02 1.68 24.74
C LEU A 148 -10.02 0.83 25.55
N VAL A 149 -8.88 0.53 24.92
CA VAL A 149 -7.95 -0.50 25.41
C VAL A 149 -7.26 -0.06 26.70
N PRO A 150 -7.35 -0.84 27.81
CA PRO A 150 -6.76 -0.48 29.10
C PRO A 150 -5.26 -0.13 29.02
N TYR A 151 -4.47 -0.90 28.27
CA TYR A 151 -3.04 -0.65 28.08
C TYR A 151 -2.72 0.80 27.65
N PHE A 152 -3.46 1.36 26.70
CA PHE A 152 -3.25 2.73 26.24
C PHE A 152 -3.83 3.76 27.22
N MET A 153 -5.02 3.51 27.75
CA MET A 153 -5.69 4.38 28.71
C MET A 153 -4.81 4.58 29.96
N ASP A 154 -4.26 3.48 30.50
CA ASP A 154 -3.37 3.49 31.67
C ASP A 154 -2.03 4.17 31.37
N ALA A 155 -1.50 4.01 30.16
CA ALA A 155 -0.27 4.71 29.74
C ALA A 155 -0.45 6.23 29.78
N PHE A 156 -1.63 6.73 29.37
CA PHE A 156 -1.94 8.16 29.45
C PHE A 156 -2.14 8.63 30.89
N VAL A 157 -2.79 7.84 31.75
CA VAL A 157 -2.91 8.14 33.19
C VAL A 157 -1.52 8.29 33.82
N LYS A 158 -0.63 7.33 33.59
CA LYS A 158 0.75 7.39 34.10
C LYS A 158 1.49 8.63 33.60
N TRP A 159 1.27 9.02 32.34
CA TRP A 159 1.87 10.23 31.80
C TRP A 159 1.30 11.50 32.46
N GLN A 160 -0.01 11.58 32.71
CA GLN A 160 -0.67 12.69 33.41
C GLN A 160 -0.11 12.87 34.83
N ASP A 161 0.06 11.77 35.57
CA ASP A 161 0.56 11.78 36.96
C ASP A 161 2.00 12.29 37.07
N GLN A 162 2.77 12.23 35.97
CA GLN A 162 4.14 12.74 35.90
C GLN A 162 4.21 14.23 35.54
N GLN A 163 3.12 14.85 35.09
CA GLN A 163 3.12 16.26 34.71
C GLN A 163 2.84 17.16 35.92
N GLU A 164 3.64 18.21 36.10
CA GLU A 164 3.34 19.26 37.08
C GLU A 164 2.01 19.96 36.77
N LYS A 165 1.67 20.08 35.48
CA LYS A 165 0.45 20.70 34.98
C LYS A 165 -0.25 19.73 34.02
N PRO A 166 -1.10 18.82 34.53
CA PRO A 166 -1.82 17.85 33.70
C PRO A 166 -2.66 18.51 32.59
N LEU A 167 -2.93 17.76 31.52
CA LEU A 167 -3.86 18.21 30.49
C LEU A 167 -5.29 18.22 31.06
N PRO A 168 -6.16 19.14 30.61
CA PRO A 168 -7.55 19.20 31.05
C PRO A 168 -8.38 18.10 30.35
N ILE A 169 -7.97 16.85 30.50
CA ILE A 169 -8.57 15.66 29.87
C ILE A 169 -8.94 14.70 30.99
N GLU A 170 -10.22 14.35 31.07
CA GLU A 170 -10.69 13.36 32.02
C GLU A 170 -10.18 11.97 31.65
N CYS A 171 -9.52 11.30 32.60
CA CYS A 171 -9.06 9.93 32.44
C CYS A 171 -10.17 8.95 32.82
N HIS A 172 -10.46 8.02 31.92
CA HIS A 172 -11.47 6.99 32.11
C HIS A 172 -10.80 5.62 32.22
N LYS A 173 -11.54 4.64 32.75
CA LYS A 173 -11.10 3.24 32.69
C LYS A 173 -11.27 2.72 31.27
N GLY A 174 -10.31 1.93 30.81
CA GLY A 174 -10.49 1.14 29.60
C GLY A 174 -11.62 0.13 29.78
N ASN A 175 -12.16 -0.34 28.67
CA ASN A 175 -13.07 -1.48 28.65
C ASN A 175 -12.33 -2.72 28.16
N ASP A 176 -12.65 -3.87 28.73
CA ASP A 176 -12.25 -5.18 28.20
C ASP A 176 -13.11 -5.47 26.96
N PHE A 177 -13.06 -4.60 25.95
CA PHE A 177 -13.76 -4.80 24.70
C PHE A 177 -12.91 -5.66 23.78
N GLU A 178 -13.00 -6.98 23.97
CA GLU A 178 -12.85 -7.91 22.86
C GLU A 178 -14.07 -7.70 21.96
N SER A 179 -13.88 -7.22 20.73
CA SER A 179 -14.99 -6.97 19.83
C SER A 179 -15.89 -8.19 19.69
N ASP A 180 -17.21 -8.00 19.63
CA ASP A 180 -18.23 -9.04 19.36
C ASP A 180 -18.04 -9.85 18.06
N ILE A 181 -16.97 -9.58 17.31
CA ILE A 181 -16.44 -10.53 16.34
C ILE A 181 -15.80 -11.65 17.14
N LYS A 182 -16.58 -12.71 17.40
CA LYS A 182 -16.07 -14.01 17.86
C LYS A 182 -14.86 -14.39 17.00
N TYR A 183 -13.66 -14.21 17.54
CA TYR A 183 -12.48 -14.86 17.03
C TYR A 183 -12.26 -16.08 17.90
N ASP A 184 -12.50 -17.23 17.28
CA ASP A 184 -12.18 -18.54 17.81
C ASP A 184 -10.73 -18.55 18.30
N VAL A 185 -10.52 -19.25 19.42
CA VAL A 185 -9.21 -19.64 19.92
C VAL A 185 -8.41 -20.24 18.75
N LEU A 186 -7.45 -19.49 18.23
CA LEU A 186 -6.70 -19.84 17.03
C LEU A 186 -5.81 -21.06 17.29
N ASP A 187 -6.20 -22.20 16.71
CA ASP A 187 -5.34 -23.33 16.43
C ASP A 187 -4.45 -23.00 15.23
N TYR A 188 -3.34 -22.32 15.52
CA TYR A 188 -2.37 -21.83 14.54
C TYR A 188 -1.80 -22.92 13.62
N GLU A 189 -1.77 -24.18 14.07
CA GLU A 189 -1.25 -25.27 13.26
C GLU A 189 -2.22 -25.64 12.14
N THR A 190 -3.52 -25.70 12.47
CA THR A 190 -4.58 -26.00 11.49
C THR A 190 -4.70 -24.91 10.44
N GLU A 191 -4.68 -23.63 10.83
CA GLU A 191 -4.76 -22.52 9.86
C GLU A 191 -3.55 -22.42 8.95
N LYS A 192 -2.34 -22.65 9.49
CA LYS A 192 -1.12 -22.71 8.70
C LYS A 192 -1.19 -23.84 7.68
N ALA A 193 -1.65 -25.03 8.10
CA ALA A 193 -1.82 -26.18 7.21
C ALA A 193 -2.85 -25.89 6.10
N GLU A 194 -3.96 -25.22 6.41
CA GLU A 194 -4.94 -24.82 5.41
C GLU A 194 -4.39 -23.78 4.41
N LEU A 195 -3.62 -22.81 4.89
CA LEU A 195 -3.00 -21.80 4.04
C LEU A 195 -1.96 -22.44 3.11
N GLU A 196 -1.10 -23.32 3.63
CA GLU A 196 -0.13 -24.08 2.84
C GLU A 196 -0.82 -24.96 1.79
N LYS A 197 -1.92 -25.63 2.16
CA LYS A 197 -2.75 -26.42 1.24
C LYS A 197 -3.35 -25.54 0.13
N LYS A 198 -3.88 -24.37 0.46
CA LYS A 198 -4.41 -23.40 -0.52
C LYS A 198 -3.31 -22.88 -1.45
N GLN A 199 -2.13 -22.56 -0.92
CA GLN A 199 -0.99 -22.11 -1.72
C GLN A 199 -0.48 -23.20 -2.67
N ASN A 200 -0.39 -24.45 -2.20
CA ASN A 200 0.01 -25.59 -3.02
C ASN A 200 -1.01 -25.85 -4.13
N LEU A 201 -2.31 -25.81 -3.83
CA LEU A 201 -3.36 -25.94 -4.85
C LEU A 201 -3.27 -24.85 -5.94
N VAL A 202 -2.98 -23.61 -5.54
CA VAL A 202 -2.79 -22.51 -6.50
C VAL A 202 -1.54 -22.72 -7.36
N LYS A 203 -0.42 -23.15 -6.75
CA LYS A 203 0.82 -23.48 -7.48
C LYS A 203 0.62 -24.63 -8.47
N GLU A 204 -0.06 -25.70 -8.06
CA GLU A 204 -0.40 -26.83 -8.93
C GLU A 204 -1.28 -26.39 -10.10
N LYS A 205 -2.31 -25.59 -9.84
CA LYS A 205 -3.17 -25.04 -10.90
C LYS A 205 -2.38 -24.16 -11.87
N GLN A 206 -1.46 -23.34 -11.38
CA GLN A 206 -0.59 -22.51 -12.23
C GLN A 206 0.36 -23.36 -13.09
N ALA A 207 0.97 -24.39 -12.50
CA ALA A 207 1.84 -25.33 -13.22
C ALA A 207 1.08 -26.10 -14.32
N GLN A 208 -0.16 -26.53 -14.04
CA GLN A 208 -1.03 -27.17 -15.04
C GLN A 208 -1.38 -26.23 -16.19
N LEU A 209 -1.75 -24.98 -15.88
CA LEU A 209 -2.04 -23.96 -16.91
C LEU A 209 -0.81 -23.62 -17.74
N GLN A 210 0.37 -23.50 -17.10
CA GLN A 210 1.63 -23.23 -17.77
C GLN A 210 2.00 -24.37 -18.72
N LYS A 211 1.92 -25.63 -18.26
CA LYS A 211 2.19 -26.81 -19.09
C LYS A 211 1.24 -26.90 -20.29
N ALA A 212 -0.06 -26.76 -20.07
CA ALA A 212 -1.06 -26.77 -21.13
C ALA A 212 -0.84 -25.62 -22.13
N GLY A 213 -0.43 -24.45 -21.66
CA GLY A 213 -0.10 -23.30 -22.51
C GLY A 213 1.15 -23.55 -23.36
N VAL A 214 2.21 -24.12 -22.79
CA VAL A 214 3.43 -24.48 -23.54
C VAL A 214 3.13 -25.54 -24.60
N GLU A 215 2.36 -26.58 -24.27
CA GLU A 215 1.94 -27.60 -25.23
C GLU A 215 1.12 -27.02 -26.39
N LEU A 216 0.30 -26.00 -26.12
CA LEU A 216 -0.45 -25.30 -27.15
C LEU A 216 0.46 -24.45 -28.03
N LEU A 217 1.38 -23.69 -27.44
CA LEU A 217 2.35 -22.88 -28.19
C LEU A 217 3.23 -23.73 -29.11
N LYS A 218 3.67 -24.92 -28.65
CA LYS A 218 4.44 -25.88 -29.47
C LYS A 218 3.70 -26.43 -30.69
N LYS A 219 2.37 -26.27 -30.77
CA LYS A 219 1.56 -26.68 -31.93
C LYS A 219 1.31 -25.54 -32.91
N HIS A 220 1.69 -24.31 -32.53
CA HIS A 220 1.41 -23.09 -33.27
C HIS A 220 2.67 -22.23 -33.35
N ASP A 221 3.66 -22.67 -34.13
CA ASP A 221 4.92 -21.95 -34.32
C ASP A 221 4.70 -20.51 -34.83
N ASP A 222 3.75 -20.32 -35.76
CA ASP A 222 3.35 -19.00 -36.26
C ASP A 222 2.87 -18.05 -35.14
N LEU A 223 2.15 -18.58 -34.14
CA LEU A 223 1.67 -17.81 -33.00
C LEU A 223 2.83 -17.45 -32.07
N VAL A 224 3.80 -18.36 -31.88
CA VAL A 224 5.01 -18.10 -31.09
C VAL A 224 5.78 -16.93 -31.71
N GLU A 225 6.00 -16.93 -33.03
CA GLU A 225 6.68 -15.84 -33.73
C GLU A 225 5.95 -14.50 -33.57
N GLU A 226 4.62 -14.50 -33.69
CA GLU A 226 3.81 -13.29 -33.48
C GLU A 226 3.91 -12.77 -32.04
N LEU A 227 3.84 -13.66 -31.04
CA LEU A 227 3.97 -13.27 -29.64
C LEU A 227 5.36 -12.75 -29.31
N VAL A 228 6.42 -13.36 -29.86
CA VAL A 228 7.80 -12.86 -29.73
C VAL A 228 7.93 -11.47 -30.35
N LYS A 229 7.36 -11.24 -31.54
CA LYS A 229 7.36 -9.93 -32.19
C LYS A 229 6.64 -8.87 -31.36
N ILE A 230 5.43 -9.19 -30.85
CA ILE A 230 4.66 -8.29 -29.99
C ILE A 230 5.43 -7.96 -28.70
N GLY A 231 6.07 -8.96 -28.10
CA GLY A 231 6.87 -8.80 -26.89
C GLY A 231 8.10 -7.93 -27.11
N LYS A 232 8.82 -8.11 -28.23
CA LYS A 232 10.01 -7.31 -28.58
C LYS A 232 9.63 -5.85 -28.84
N GLN A 233 8.56 -5.61 -29.61
CA GLN A 233 8.03 -4.27 -29.83
C GLN A 233 7.61 -3.60 -28.51
N ALA A 234 6.97 -4.35 -27.59
CA ALA A 234 6.59 -3.81 -26.28
C ALA A 234 7.80 -3.47 -25.38
N LYS A 235 8.93 -4.16 -25.56
CA LYS A 235 10.20 -3.87 -24.88
C LYS A 235 10.90 -2.64 -25.46
N GLU A 236 10.82 -2.44 -26.77
CA GLU A 236 11.35 -1.25 -27.46
C GLU A 236 10.53 0.01 -27.14
N ASP A 237 9.20 -0.09 -27.11
CA ASP A 237 8.28 1.01 -26.75
C ASP A 237 8.43 1.45 -25.28
N LYS A 238 8.99 0.59 -24.42
CA LYS A 238 9.25 0.85 -23.00
C LYS A 238 10.76 0.82 -22.74
N ALA A 239 11.44 1.93 -23.02
CA ALA A 239 12.89 2.12 -22.85
C ALA A 239 13.45 1.92 -21.41
N ASN A 240 12.75 1.26 -20.49
CA ASN A 240 13.21 1.03 -19.10
C ASN A 240 12.55 -0.18 -18.37
N SER A 241 12.02 -1.20 -19.06
CA SER A 241 11.56 -2.41 -18.35
C SER A 241 12.65 -3.48 -18.30
N ASN A 242 13.33 -3.57 -17.16
CA ASN A 242 14.34 -4.59 -16.82
C ASN A 242 13.71 -5.98 -16.55
N SER A 243 12.55 -6.30 -17.14
CA SER A 243 11.90 -7.59 -16.90
C SER A 243 12.59 -8.66 -17.73
N GLU A 244 13.12 -9.67 -17.04
CA GLU A 244 13.70 -10.86 -17.63
C GLU A 244 12.70 -11.52 -18.59
N TYR A 245 11.40 -11.55 -18.24
CA TYR A 245 10.35 -12.23 -19.00
C TYR A 245 9.60 -11.33 -20.01
N CYS A 246 9.03 -11.96 -21.04
CA CYS A 246 8.19 -11.33 -22.05
C CYS A 246 6.87 -10.82 -21.44
N TYR A 247 6.61 -9.52 -21.55
CA TYR A 247 5.35 -8.91 -21.11
C TYR A 247 4.45 -8.56 -22.30
N ILE A 248 3.28 -9.19 -22.36
CA ILE A 248 2.22 -8.86 -23.33
C ILE A 248 0.95 -8.50 -22.56
N SER A 249 0.41 -7.30 -22.80
CA SER A 249 -0.84 -6.86 -22.18
C SER A 249 -2.01 -7.77 -22.58
N ASN A 250 -3.00 -7.95 -21.69
CA ASN A 250 -4.16 -8.80 -21.95
C ASN A 250 -4.91 -8.43 -23.25
N SER A 251 -5.00 -7.14 -23.59
CA SER A 251 -5.66 -6.68 -24.82
C SER A 251 -4.90 -7.08 -26.09
N LYS A 252 -3.57 -6.90 -26.12
CA LYS A 252 -2.71 -7.36 -27.23
C LYS A 252 -2.73 -8.89 -27.34
N LEU A 253 -2.67 -9.61 -26.23
CA LEU A 253 -2.75 -11.08 -26.22
C LEU A 253 -4.08 -11.59 -26.74
N ALA A 254 -5.21 -10.99 -26.32
CA ALA A 254 -6.54 -11.38 -26.81
C ALA A 254 -6.68 -11.21 -28.32
N LYS A 255 -6.19 -10.09 -28.88
CA LYS A 255 -6.20 -9.82 -30.32
C LYS A 255 -5.35 -10.83 -31.10
N ALA A 256 -4.18 -11.18 -30.57
CA ALA A 256 -3.33 -12.21 -31.18
C ALA A 256 -4.05 -13.57 -31.19
N LEU A 257 -4.65 -13.99 -30.07
CA LEU A 257 -5.37 -15.27 -30.00
C LEU A 257 -6.60 -15.33 -30.93
N GLU A 258 -7.35 -14.23 -31.05
CA GLU A 258 -8.50 -14.11 -31.95
C GLU A 258 -8.11 -14.33 -33.42
N LYS A 259 -6.93 -13.84 -33.83
CA LYS A 259 -6.40 -14.03 -35.19
C LYS A 259 -6.14 -15.50 -35.54
N TYR A 260 -5.79 -16.32 -34.54
CA TYR A 260 -5.56 -17.76 -34.71
C TYR A 260 -6.79 -18.62 -34.35
N GLY A 261 -7.96 -18.00 -34.17
CA GLY A 261 -9.21 -18.71 -33.88
C GLY A 261 -9.22 -19.43 -32.53
N LEU A 262 -8.39 -19.00 -31.56
CA LEU A 262 -8.31 -19.61 -30.24
C LEU A 262 -9.34 -18.99 -29.29
N ASP A 263 -10.03 -19.84 -28.53
CA ASP A 263 -11.06 -19.43 -27.58
C ASP A 263 -10.47 -18.67 -26.37
N LYS A 264 -11.30 -17.84 -25.73
CA LYS A 264 -10.94 -16.99 -24.58
C LYS A 264 -10.46 -17.79 -23.37
N ASP A 265 -10.85 -19.07 -23.25
CA ASP A 265 -10.40 -19.97 -22.20
C ASP A 265 -8.90 -20.35 -22.33
N VAL A 266 -8.31 -20.16 -23.52
CA VAL A 266 -6.89 -20.42 -23.81
C VAL A 266 -5.99 -19.30 -23.28
N GLN A 267 -6.50 -18.07 -23.23
CA GLN A 267 -5.75 -16.89 -22.79
C GLN A 267 -5.02 -17.05 -21.44
N PRO A 268 -5.63 -17.55 -20.35
CA PRO A 268 -4.93 -17.76 -19.08
C PRO A 268 -3.82 -18.81 -19.19
N LYS A 269 -3.97 -19.84 -20.04
CA LYS A 269 -2.95 -20.88 -20.28
C LYS A 269 -1.73 -20.28 -20.96
N ILE A 270 -1.96 -19.52 -22.04
CA ILE A 270 -0.89 -18.86 -22.80
C ILE A 270 -0.18 -17.82 -21.94
N LYS A 271 -0.92 -17.05 -21.15
CA LYS A 271 -0.33 -16.09 -20.21
C LYS A 271 0.65 -16.74 -19.22
N GLN A 272 0.32 -17.91 -18.68
CA GLN A 272 1.24 -18.64 -17.80
C GLN A 272 2.44 -19.21 -18.58
N ALA A 273 2.24 -19.64 -19.83
CA ALA A 273 3.31 -20.14 -20.68
C ALA A 273 4.34 -19.06 -21.07
N LEU A 274 3.94 -17.79 -21.22
CA LEU A 274 4.87 -16.68 -21.48
C LEU A 274 5.91 -16.48 -20.37
N ALA A 275 5.60 -16.94 -19.14
CA ALA A 275 6.50 -16.91 -17.99
C ALA A 275 7.30 -18.21 -17.80
N SER A 276 7.21 -19.16 -18.75
CA SER A 276 8.00 -20.39 -18.72
C SER A 276 9.39 -20.18 -19.32
N ASP A 277 10.35 -20.96 -18.83
CA ASP A 277 11.72 -20.97 -19.36
C ASP A 277 11.74 -21.31 -20.85
N TRP A 278 10.88 -22.25 -21.28
CA TRP A 278 10.75 -22.62 -22.70
C TRP A 278 10.38 -21.44 -23.60
N PHE A 279 9.40 -20.61 -23.21
CA PHE A 279 9.03 -19.44 -24.02
C PHE A 279 10.11 -18.36 -23.95
N HIS A 280 10.79 -18.25 -22.81
CA HIS A 280 11.89 -17.32 -22.64
C HIS A 280 13.05 -17.62 -23.60
N GLU A 281 13.40 -18.88 -23.82
CA GLU A 281 14.37 -19.31 -24.83
C GLU A 281 13.97 -18.84 -26.24
N GLN A 282 12.69 -18.96 -26.61
CA GLN A 282 12.18 -18.49 -27.91
C GLN A 282 12.22 -16.95 -28.01
N PHE A 283 11.91 -16.26 -26.91
CA PHE A 283 11.89 -14.80 -26.84
C PHE A 283 13.28 -14.17 -26.92
N SER A 284 14.24 -14.74 -26.20
CA SER A 284 15.66 -14.32 -26.18
C SER A 284 16.40 -14.69 -27.47
N GLY A 285 15.90 -15.70 -28.22
CA GLY A 285 16.54 -16.17 -29.44
C GLY A 285 17.73 -17.10 -29.19
N SER A 286 17.79 -17.72 -28.00
CA SER A 286 18.90 -18.58 -27.57
C SER A 286 18.97 -19.95 -28.29
N ASN A 287 18.34 -20.10 -29.46
CA ASN A 287 18.51 -21.28 -30.31
C ASN A 287 19.68 -21.06 -31.29
N LYS A 288 20.87 -21.10 -30.69
CA LYS A 288 22.24 -21.34 -31.22
C LYS A 288 23.22 -20.56 -30.33
N GLN A 289 23.48 -21.07 -29.14
CA GLN A 289 24.79 -20.81 -28.53
C GLN A 289 25.82 -21.50 -29.44
N GLU A 290 26.50 -20.73 -30.28
CA GLU A 290 27.85 -21.12 -30.69
C GLU A 290 28.64 -21.31 -29.38
N LEU A 291 29.09 -22.54 -29.15
CA LEU A 291 29.94 -22.89 -28.02
C LEU A 291 31.02 -21.82 -27.89
N SER A 292 31.24 -21.29 -26.69
CA SER A 292 32.33 -20.35 -26.48
C SER A 292 33.65 -20.99 -26.94
N PRO A 293 34.65 -20.19 -27.38
CA PRO A 293 35.94 -20.74 -27.79
C PRO A 293 36.58 -21.67 -26.74
N LEU A 294 36.28 -21.46 -25.45
CA LEU A 294 36.72 -22.32 -24.36
C LEU A 294 35.98 -23.67 -24.30
N GLU A 295 34.67 -23.68 -24.53
CA GLU A 295 33.84 -24.90 -24.51
C GLU A 295 34.10 -25.76 -25.75
N ALA A 296 34.32 -25.14 -26.90
CA ALA A 296 34.78 -25.82 -28.11
C ALA A 296 36.19 -26.43 -27.93
N LEU A 297 37.07 -25.78 -27.16
CA LEU A 297 38.38 -26.31 -26.80
C LEU A 297 38.25 -27.51 -25.84
N ALA A 298 37.40 -27.40 -24.81
CA ALA A 298 37.18 -28.45 -23.82
C ALA A 298 36.62 -29.74 -24.45
N GLN A 299 35.74 -29.64 -25.45
CA GLN A 299 35.26 -30.79 -26.21
C GLN A 299 36.37 -31.49 -27.02
N LYS A 300 37.31 -30.74 -27.59
CA LYS A 300 38.47 -31.32 -28.30
C LYS A 300 39.44 -32.04 -27.37
N PHE A 301 39.57 -31.58 -26.12
CA PHE A 301 40.43 -32.23 -25.13
C PHE A 301 39.81 -33.48 -24.49
N ASN A 302 38.48 -33.57 -24.45
CA ASN A 302 37.75 -34.73 -23.92
C ASN A 302 37.49 -35.83 -24.96
N GLN A 303 37.91 -35.64 -26.22
CA GLN A 303 37.98 -36.70 -27.24
C GLN A 303 39.42 -37.24 -27.35
N LYS A 304 39.86 -37.98 -26.33
CA LYS A 304 41.00 -38.90 -26.40
C LYS A 304 40.80 -40.05 -25.44
#